data_AF-A0A645J9Q3-F1
#
_entry.id   AF-A0A645J9Q3-F1
#
_cell.length_a   1.000
_cell.length_b   1.000
_cell.length_c   1.000
_cell.angle_alpha   90.00
_cell.angle_beta   90.00
_cell.angle_gamma   90.00
#
_symmetry.space_group_name_H-M   'P 1'
#
loop_
_entity.id
_entity.type
_entity.pdbx_description
1 polymer ?
#
loop_
_entity_poly.entity_id
_entity_poly.type
_entity_poly.pdbx_seq_one_letter_code
_entity_poly.pdbx_strand_id
1 'polypeptide(L)'
;MTNGSNLLSSLEFSNMYKLIIISFLITFSGLSIISQTYSITYKYDFSLIKYIKRKLIQGIISSLITFILYNLNIFNVAKSVFSIDVIVPKAINLNIIIFIQITFLGLPFIIKKLLHRIS
;
A
#
# COMPACT_ATOMS: atom_id res chain seq x y z
N MET A 1 -8.71 8.74 -8.57
CA MET A 1 -7.61 9.12 -7.65
C MET A 1 -7.28 10.57 -7.93
N THR A 2 -7.55 11.43 -6.97
CA THR A 2 -8.23 12.70 -7.23
C THR A 2 -7.42 13.86 -6.67
N ASN A 3 -6.59 14.49 -7.50
CA ASN A 3 -5.90 15.77 -7.28
C ASN A 3 -4.97 15.89 -6.05
N GLY A 4 -5.36 15.49 -4.84
CA GLY A 4 -4.54 15.55 -3.63
C GLY A 4 -3.26 14.72 -3.72
N SER A 5 -3.33 13.48 -4.23
CA SER A 5 -2.11 12.68 -4.48
C SER A 5 -1.23 13.29 -5.57
N ASN A 6 -1.84 13.95 -6.57
CA ASN A 6 -1.11 14.64 -7.63
C ASN A 6 -0.35 15.86 -7.07
N LEU A 7 -1.03 16.69 -6.26
CA LEU A 7 -0.44 17.82 -5.55
C LEU A 7 0.69 17.37 -4.60
N LEU A 8 0.49 16.28 -3.85
CA LEU A 8 1.53 15.73 -2.98
C LEU A 8 2.75 15.24 -3.78
N SER A 9 2.55 14.68 -4.98
CA SER A 9 3.65 14.22 -5.82
C SER A 9 4.52 15.38 -6.35
N SER A 10 3.89 16.53 -6.64
CA SER A 10 4.56 17.73 -7.16
C SER A 10 5.29 18.57 -6.10
N LEU A 11 5.08 18.32 -4.80
CA LEU A 11 5.79 19.05 -3.74
C LEU A 11 7.29 18.72 -3.73
N GLU A 12 8.16 19.65 -3.34
CA GLU A 12 9.59 19.42 -3.17
C GLU A 12 9.91 18.77 -1.81
N PHE A 13 9.27 17.63 -1.52
CA PHE A 13 9.50 16.84 -0.30
C PHE A 13 10.19 15.52 -0.63
N SER A 14 10.81 14.87 0.36
CA SER A 14 11.46 13.57 0.13
C SER A 14 10.44 12.54 -0.40
N ASN A 15 10.86 11.74 -1.39
CA ASN A 15 10.00 10.75 -2.04
C ASN A 15 9.45 9.72 -1.04
N MET A 16 10.23 9.40 -0.01
CA MET A 16 9.83 8.51 1.07
C MET A 16 8.56 8.99 1.76
N TYR A 17 8.54 10.24 2.24
CA TYR A 17 7.37 10.77 2.96
C TYR A 17 6.16 10.93 2.03
N LYS A 18 6.38 11.31 0.77
CA LYS A 18 5.30 11.37 -0.23
C LYS A 18 4.61 10.01 -0.39
N LEU A 19 5.39 8.95 -0.58
CA LEU A 19 4.87 7.60 -0.78
C LEU A 19 4.08 7.11 0.45
N ILE A 20 4.60 7.36 1.66
CA ILE A 20 3.94 6.99 2.92
C ILE A 20 2.59 7.70 3.08
N ILE A 21 2.53 9.00 2.77
CA ILE A 21 1.28 9.78 2.87
C ILE A 21 0.29 9.34 1.79
N ILE A 22 0.76 9.14 0.55
CA ILE A 22 -0.08 8.68 -0.56
C ILE A 22 -0.66 7.29 -0.26
N SER A 23 0.14 6.35 0.28
CA SER A 23 -0.33 5.01 0.62
C SER A 23 -1.42 5.03 1.71
N PHE A 24 -1.25 5.89 2.72
CA PHE A 24 -2.27 6.13 3.75
C PHE A 24 -3.58 6.63 3.12
N LEU A 25 -3.51 7.70 2.30
CA LEU A 25 -4.69 8.35 1.72
C LEU A 25 -5.45 7.41 0.77
N ILE A 26 -4.74 6.64 -0.06
CA ILE A 26 -5.35 5.65 -0.95
C ILE A 26 -6.13 4.60 -0.15
N THR A 27 -5.53 4.08 0.92
CA THR A 27 -6.13 3.00 1.71
C THR A 27 -7.28 3.48 2.60
N PHE A 28 -7.13 4.67 3.20
CA PHE A 28 -8.17 5.31 4.01
C PHE A 28 -9.36 5.78 3.16
N SER A 29 -9.14 6.11 1.88
CA SER A 29 -10.16 6.51 0.89
C SER A 29 -10.95 7.79 1.22
N GLY A 30 -10.74 8.44 2.37
CA GLY A 30 -11.40 9.69 2.74
C GLY A 30 -12.82 9.52 3.26
N LEU A 31 -13.29 10.50 4.05
CA LEU A 31 -14.57 10.42 4.76
C LEU A 31 -15.77 10.41 3.81
N SER A 32 -15.72 11.13 2.68
CA SER A 32 -16.81 11.16 1.71
C SER A 32 -17.09 9.78 1.11
N ILE A 33 -16.04 9.06 0.71
CA ILE A 33 -16.16 7.70 0.15
C ILE A 33 -16.60 6.73 1.24
N ILE A 34 -16.08 6.86 2.47
CA ILE A 34 -16.54 6.05 3.62
C ILE A 34 -18.04 6.26 3.89
N SER A 35 -18.53 7.50 3.84
CA SER A 35 -19.97 7.78 4.02
C SER A 35 -20.82 7.26 2.87
N GLN A 36 -20.32 7.33 1.62
CA GLN A 36 -21.00 6.80 0.44
C GLN A 36 -21.08 5.27 0.45
N THR A 37 -20.02 4.57 0.88
CA THR A 37 -20.09 3.12 1.04
C THR A 37 -21.02 2.76 2.19
N TYR A 38 -20.97 3.51 3.29
CA TYR A 38 -21.84 3.29 4.45
C TYR A 38 -23.32 3.44 4.11
N SER A 39 -23.71 4.42 3.28
CA SER A 39 -25.12 4.62 2.90
C SER A 39 -25.72 3.44 2.12
N ILE A 40 -24.89 2.55 1.56
CA ILE A 40 -25.32 1.31 0.92
C ILE A 40 -25.37 0.18 1.95
N THR A 41 -24.35 0.12 2.81
CA THR A 41 -24.11 -1.01 3.71
C THR A 41 -24.73 -0.86 5.10
N TYR A 42 -25.34 0.29 5.43
CA TYR A 42 -25.95 0.53 6.75
C TYR A 42 -27.01 -0.51 7.12
N LYS A 43 -27.61 -1.17 6.12
CA LYS A 43 -28.60 -2.25 6.27
C LYS A 43 -28.07 -3.47 7.03
N TYR A 44 -26.76 -3.60 7.19
CA TYR A 44 -26.11 -4.72 7.89
C TYR A 44 -25.79 -4.41 9.37
N ASP A 45 -26.44 -3.40 9.98
CA ASP A 45 -26.40 -3.06 11.41
C ASP A 45 -25.00 -2.91 12.03
N PHE A 46 -24.00 -2.50 11.26
CA PHE A 46 -22.69 -2.15 11.81
C PHE A 46 -22.55 -0.64 11.97
N SER A 47 -21.84 -0.22 13.02
CA SER A 47 -21.66 1.20 13.31
C SER A 47 -20.63 1.87 12.37
N LEU A 48 -21.00 3.05 11.84
CA LEU A 48 -20.13 3.90 11.03
C LEU A 48 -18.79 4.20 11.73
N ILE A 49 -18.82 4.49 13.03
CA ILE A 49 -17.62 4.80 13.83
C ILE A 49 -16.65 3.61 13.81
N LYS A 50 -17.15 2.38 13.95
CA LYS A 50 -16.32 1.18 13.92
C LYS A 50 -15.71 0.97 12.53
N TYR A 51 -16.46 1.29 11.48
CA TYR A 51 -15.97 1.24 10.11
C TYR A 51 -14.86 2.26 9.85
N ILE A 52 -15.05 3.53 10.25
CA ILE A 52 -14.03 4.57 10.14
C ILE A 52 -12.77 4.19 10.93
N LYS A 53 -12.90 3.72 12.18
CA LYS A 53 -11.76 3.29 13.00
C LYS A 53 -10.97 2.16 12.33
N ARG A 54 -11.66 1.16 11.77
CA ARG A 54 -11.02 0.06 11.03
C ARG A 54 -10.29 0.57 9.78
N LYS A 55 -10.88 1.51 9.04
CA LYS A 55 -10.25 2.13 7.87
C LYS A 55 -9.03 2.96 8.22
N LEU A 56 -9.06 3.68 9.34
CA LEU A 56 -7.93 4.44 9.84
C LEU A 56 -6.76 3.52 10.21
N ILE A 57 -7.04 2.45 10.96
CA ILE A 57 -6.03 1.41 11.27
C ILE A 57 -5.46 0.79 9.99
N GLN A 58 -6.31 0.49 9.01
CA GLN A 58 -5.89 -0.04 7.71
C GLN A 58 -4.93 0.93 6.99
N GLY A 59 -5.22 2.24 7.03
CA GLY A 59 -4.34 3.27 6.48
C GLY A 59 -2.97 3.30 7.16
N ILE A 60 -2.95 3.28 8.50
CA ILE A 60 -1.69 3.29 9.28
C ILE A 60 -0.83 2.06 8.96
N ILE A 61 -1.45 0.88 8.90
CA ILE A 61 -0.75 -0.37 8.56
C ILE A 61 -0.15 -0.27 7.14
N SER A 62 -0.91 0.25 6.17
CA SER A 62 -0.42 0.45 4.80
C SER A 62 0.78 1.40 4.73
N SER A 63 0.73 2.52 5.45
CA SER A 63 1.85 3.46 5.50
C SER A 63 3.10 2.87 6.18
N LEU A 64 2.94 2.06 7.22
CA LEU A 64 4.06 1.35 7.86
C LEU A 64 4.69 0.31 6.93
N ILE A 65 3.86 -0.47 6.22
CA ILE A 65 4.36 -1.43 5.21
C ILE A 65 5.15 -0.68 4.12
N THR A 66 4.64 0.47 3.66
CA THR A 66 5.33 1.29 2.65
C THR A 66 6.67 1.82 3.16
N PHE A 67 6.74 2.28 4.41
CA PHE A 67 7.99 2.70 5.06
C PHE A 67 9.02 1.57 5.11
N ILE A 68 8.60 0.37 5.54
CA ILE A 68 9.48 -0.82 5.61
C ILE A 68 9.98 -1.19 4.21
N LEU A 69 9.09 -1.26 3.23
CA LEU A 69 9.44 -1.62 1.84
C LEU A 69 10.40 -0.62 1.21
N TYR A 70 10.23 0.68 1.48
CA TYR A 70 11.12 1.72 0.99
C TYR A 70 12.53 1.57 1.59
N ASN A 71 12.64 1.38 2.90
CA ASN A 71 13.93 1.23 3.59
C ASN A 71 14.67 -0.08 3.25
N LEU A 72 13.93 -1.16 2.97
CA LEU A 72 14.53 -2.42 2.50
C LEU A 72 15.16 -2.31 1.10
N ASN A 73 14.99 -1.16 0.43
CA ASN A 73 15.61 -0.83 -0.85
C ASN A 73 15.33 -1.87 -1.96
N ILE A 74 14.23 -2.62 -1.82
CA ILE A 74 13.80 -3.69 -2.74
C ILE A 74 13.54 -3.11 -4.14
N PHE A 75 13.16 -1.83 -4.21
CA PHE A 75 12.80 -1.11 -5.43
C PHE A 75 13.91 -0.20 -5.97
N ASN A 76 15.16 -0.32 -5.52
CA ASN A 76 16.31 0.43 -6.05
C ASN A 76 16.74 -0.02 -7.47
N VAL A 77 15.76 -0.43 -8.28
CA VAL A 77 15.92 -0.92 -9.65
C VAL A 77 15.82 0.22 -10.67
N ALA A 78 15.44 1.43 -10.24
CA ALA A 78 15.47 2.60 -11.10
C ALA A 78 16.90 3.16 -11.24
N LYS A 79 17.73 2.50 -12.07
CA LYS A 79 18.88 3.18 -12.68
C LYS A 79 18.37 4.10 -13.79
N SER A 80 18.88 5.31 -13.86
CA SER A 80 18.73 6.17 -15.03
C SER A 80 19.22 5.44 -16.27
N VAL A 81 18.36 5.32 -17.29
CA VAL A 81 18.71 4.66 -18.57
C VAL A 81 19.90 5.34 -19.27
N PHE A 82 20.16 6.62 -18.92
CA PHE A 82 21.20 7.45 -19.53
C PHE A 82 22.53 7.56 -18.76
N SER A 83 22.72 6.88 -17.63
CA SER A 83 24.00 6.89 -16.92
C SER A 83 24.91 5.76 -17.42
N ILE A 84 25.88 6.08 -18.28
CA ILE A 84 26.96 5.20 -18.72
C ILE A 84 27.98 5.07 -17.59
N ASP A 85 27.56 4.44 -16.49
CA ASP A 85 28.47 3.90 -15.49
C ASP A 85 28.12 2.43 -15.33
N VAL A 86 28.99 1.59 -15.90
CA VAL A 86 28.94 0.12 -15.81
C VAL A 86 29.32 -0.28 -14.38
N ILE A 87 28.46 0.06 -13.42
CA ILE A 87 28.44 -0.61 -12.12
C ILE A 87 27.62 -1.86 -12.35
N VAL A 88 28.27 -3.01 -12.53
CA VAL A 88 27.62 -4.32 -12.52
C VAL A 88 26.84 -4.40 -11.20
N PRO A 89 25.50 -4.28 -11.24
CA PRO A 89 24.74 -4.35 -10.00
C PRO A 89 24.93 -5.77 -9.47
N LYS A 90 25.19 -5.90 -8.15
CA LYS A 90 25.05 -7.18 -7.46
C LYS A 90 23.72 -7.76 -7.92
N ALA A 91 23.77 -8.88 -8.65
CA ALA A 91 22.61 -9.46 -9.30
C ALA A 91 21.64 -9.93 -8.21
N ILE A 92 20.82 -9.01 -7.72
CA ILE A 92 19.68 -9.35 -6.89
C ILE A 92 18.80 -10.16 -7.81
N ASN A 93 18.61 -11.43 -7.46
CA ASN A 93 17.89 -12.38 -8.28
C ASN A 93 16.44 -11.89 -8.40
N LEU A 94 16.09 -11.28 -9.53
CA LEU A 94 14.75 -10.74 -9.83
C LEU A 94 13.65 -11.76 -9.53
N ASN A 95 13.95 -13.05 -9.74
CA ASN A 95 13.05 -14.16 -9.45
C ASN A 95 12.67 -14.23 -7.96
N ILE A 96 13.60 -13.92 -7.05
CA ILE A 96 13.35 -13.90 -5.60
C ILE A 96 12.41 -12.74 -5.25
N ILE A 97 12.63 -11.55 -5.81
CA ILE A 97 11.75 -10.38 -5.57
C ILE A 97 10.33 -10.66 -6.08
N ILE A 98 10.21 -11.18 -7.30
CA ILE A 98 8.91 -11.53 -7.90
C ILE A 98 8.20 -12.60 -7.06
N PHE A 99 8.93 -13.61 -6.56
CA PHE A 99 8.36 -14.64 -5.70
C PHE A 99 7.83 -14.08 -4.38
N ILE A 100 8.57 -13.16 -3.74
CA ILE A 100 8.12 -12.48 -2.51
C ILE A 100 6.84 -11.65 -2.78
N GLN A 101 6.74 -10.99 -3.93
CA GLN A 101 5.53 -10.21 -4.28
C GLN A 101 4.32 -11.11 -4.52
N ILE A 102 4.48 -12.23 -5.24
CA ILE A 102 3.40 -13.19 -5.50
C ILE A 102 2.90 -13.81 -4.19
N THR A 103 3.82 -14.20 -3.30
CA THR A 103 3.44 -14.76 -2.00
C THR A 103 2.70 -13.74 -1.14
N PHE A 104 3.17 -12.48 -1.10
CA PHE A 104 2.50 -11.41 -0.37
C PHE A 104 1.07 -11.13 -0.88
N LEU A 105 0.85 -11.15 -2.20
CA LEU A 105 -0.48 -11.00 -2.81
C LEU A 105 -1.38 -12.23 -2.58
N GLY A 106 -0.81 -13.44 -2.48
CA GLY A 106 -1.53 -14.69 -2.24
C GLY A 106 -1.92 -14.93 -0.78
N LEU A 107 -1.26 -14.28 0.19
CA LEU A 107 -1.54 -14.39 1.62
C LEU A 107 -3.03 -14.26 2.00
N PRO A 108 -3.79 -13.24 1.55
CA PRO A 108 -5.20 -13.11 1.90
C PRO A 108 -6.05 -14.31 1.43
N PHE A 109 -5.70 -14.92 0.29
CA PHE A 109 -6.39 -16.12 -0.20
C PHE A 109 -6.09 -17.35 0.68
N ILE A 110 -4.83 -17.51 1.07
CA ILE A 110 -4.39 -18.60 1.96
C ILE A 110 -5.03 -18.47 3.34
N ILE A 111 -5.02 -17.27 3.93
CA ILE A 111 -5.62 -16.98 5.24
C ILE A 111 -7.12 -17.26 5.23
N LYS A 112 -7.84 -16.83 4.18
CA LYS A 112 -9.27 -17.13 4.01
C LYS A 112 -9.54 -18.64 3.97
N LYS A 113 -8.71 -19.39 3.23
CA LYS A 113 -8.84 -20.85 3.11
C LYS A 113 -8.53 -21.58 4.43
N LEU A 114 -7.57 -21.08 5.22
CA LEU A 114 -7.24 -21.63 6.54
C LEU A 114 -8.35 -21.35 7.56
N LEU A 115 -8.89 -20.13 7.61
CA LEU A 115 -9.99 -19.77 8.51
C LEU A 115 -11.26 -20.60 8.26
N HIS A 116 -11.63 -20.82 6.99
CA HIS A 116 -12.77 -21.69 6.64
C HIS A 116 -12.54 -23.16 7.04
N ARG A 117 -11.30 -23.61 7.20
CA ARG A 117 -11.00 -24.99 7.61
C ARG A 117 -11.09 -25.21 9.12
N ILE A 118 -11.15 -24.11 9.89
CA ILE A 118 -11.11 -24.11 11.37
C ILE A 118 -12.49 -23.76 11.96
N SER A 119 -13.35 -23.04 11.21
CA SER A 119 -14.76 -22.78 11.54
C SER A 119 -15.67 -23.92 11.10
#